data_AF-A0A0C9XX50-F1
#
_entry.id   AF-A0A0C9XX50-F1
#
_cell.length_a   1.000
_cell.length_b   1.000
_cell.length_c   1.000
_cell.angle_alpha   90.00
_cell.angle_beta   90.00
_cell.angle_gamma   90.00
#
_symmetry.space_group_name_H-M   'P 1'
#
loop_
_entity.id
_entity.type
_entity.pdbx_description
1 polymer ?
#
loop_
_entity_poly.entity_id
_entity_poly.type
_entity_poly.pdbx_seq_one_letter_code
_entity_poly.pdbx_strand_id
1 'polypeptide(L)'
;MTEEPHRTRRMAIMKAHPEVTKLMGHEPLTKYAVLLVVSLQVGLAIYLRHTSPLSPLFIFCAYAIGGTANHNLFLAIHEITHNLAFKGIVPNKLLAIFANLPIGIPYSAAFKGYHIDHHKFMGQDRIDTDLPTNFELICLNNVFGKVFFATFQILFYALRPGLVRAQRFSRWHFLNVLVEVIFDYILVSTFGARPLIYLIMSSFFAGSLHPCAGHFIAEHYLWDGMEQETFSYYGPLNILAYNVGYHNEHHDFPSIAWTRLPALRALAPEFYDNLPSHPSWPMVIVNFIRDKEVGIFARAKRLGKGRVLDFKAEQNNSSEYTAVAHDVCSDSDKSE
;
A
#
# COMPACT_ATOMS: atom_id res chain seq x y z
N MET A 1 10.96 -16.87 11.37
CA MET A 1 10.89 -15.42 11.05
C MET A 1 10.94 -14.63 12.35
N THR A 2 11.87 -13.68 12.41
CA THR A 2 12.19 -12.80 13.54
C THR A 2 11.26 -11.58 13.61
N GLU A 3 11.50 -10.70 14.59
CA GLU A 3 10.87 -9.38 14.70
C GLU A 3 10.96 -8.59 13.38
N GLU A 4 9.94 -7.77 13.12
CA GLU A 4 9.84 -6.84 11.99
C GLU A 4 11.14 -5.97 11.90
N PRO A 5 11.84 -5.95 10.75
CA PRO A 5 13.21 -5.43 10.65
C PRO A 5 13.34 -3.92 10.88
N HIS A 6 12.31 -3.14 10.56
CA HIS A 6 12.29 -1.68 10.65
C HIS A 6 12.35 -1.19 12.09
N ARG A 7 11.67 -1.86 13.03
CA ARG A 7 11.78 -1.52 14.45
C ARG A 7 13.21 -1.62 14.96
N THR A 8 13.89 -2.72 14.65
CA THR A 8 15.28 -2.95 15.08
C THR A 8 16.23 -1.94 14.45
N ARG A 9 16.11 -1.72 13.13
CA ARG A 9 16.96 -0.78 12.40
C ARG A 9 16.75 0.67 12.84
N ARG A 10 15.50 1.11 13.04
CA ARG A 10 15.17 2.42 13.62
C ARG A 10 15.88 2.64 14.96
N MET A 11 15.83 1.67 15.88
CA MET A 11 16.49 1.80 17.18
C MET A 11 18.01 1.91 17.06
N ALA A 12 18.62 1.14 16.16
CA ALA A 12 20.05 1.20 15.90
C ALA A 12 20.47 2.56 15.30
N ILE A 13 19.72 3.06 14.31
CA ILE A 13 19.95 4.38 13.71
C ILE A 13 19.78 5.49 14.76
N MET A 14 18.72 5.47 15.58
CA MET A 14 18.54 6.48 16.63
C MET A 14 19.68 6.49 17.66
N LYS A 15 20.32 5.35 17.90
CA LYS A 15 21.48 5.24 18.80
C LYS A 15 22.76 5.77 18.15
N ALA A 16 22.99 5.45 16.87
CA ALA A 16 24.19 5.86 16.13
C ALA A 16 24.13 7.34 15.69
N HIS A 17 22.94 7.80 15.27
CA HIS A 17 22.65 9.11 14.69
C HIS A 17 21.46 9.78 15.40
N PRO A 18 21.60 10.20 16.67
CA PRO A 18 20.49 10.81 17.43
C PRO A 18 19.92 12.08 16.76
N GLU A 19 20.69 12.76 15.91
CA GLU A 19 20.29 13.89 15.08
C GLU A 19 19.25 13.55 14.02
N VAL A 20 18.98 12.26 13.74
CA VAL A 20 17.92 11.81 12.83
C VAL A 20 16.56 12.41 13.19
N THR A 21 16.34 12.69 14.47
CA THR A 21 15.13 13.36 14.99
C THR A 21 14.90 14.74 14.40
N LYS A 22 15.96 15.44 13.96
CA LYS A 22 15.86 16.76 13.28
C LYS A 22 15.21 16.66 11.90
N LEU A 23 15.23 15.47 11.27
CA LEU A 23 14.57 15.23 10.00
C LEU A 23 13.07 14.95 10.14
N MET A 24 12.58 14.72 11.36
CA MET A 24 11.17 14.45 11.60
C MET A 24 10.31 15.71 11.44
N GLY A 25 9.04 15.52 11.10
CA GLY A 25 8.02 16.57 11.12
C GLY A 25 7.31 16.75 9.78
N HIS A 26 6.62 17.87 9.64
CA HIS A 26 5.71 18.11 8.53
C HIS A 26 6.38 18.70 7.29
N GLU A 27 5.74 18.51 6.14
CA GLU A 27 6.14 19.02 4.84
C GLU A 27 5.01 19.86 4.21
N PRO A 28 5.05 21.20 4.34
CA PRO A 28 4.05 22.11 3.80
C PRO A 28 3.89 22.08 2.28
N LEU A 29 4.89 21.63 1.52
CA LEU A 29 4.82 21.54 0.05
C LEU A 29 3.77 20.53 -0.41
N THR A 30 3.47 19.51 0.41
CA THR A 30 2.53 18.44 0.09
C THR A 30 1.16 18.97 -0.34
N LYS A 31 0.62 19.99 0.34
CA LYS A 31 -0.71 20.54 0.00
C LYS A 31 -0.73 21.27 -1.36
N TYR A 32 0.39 21.87 -1.77
CA TYR A 32 0.50 22.55 -3.06
C TYR A 32 0.68 21.55 -4.20
N ALA A 33 1.45 20.49 -3.98
CA ALA A 33 1.57 19.37 -4.91
C ALA A 33 0.20 18.70 -5.14
N VAL A 34 -0.52 18.39 -4.06
CA VAL A 34 -1.89 17.85 -4.14
C VAL A 34 -2.81 18.78 -4.91
N LEU A 35 -2.83 20.08 -4.59
CA LEU A 35 -3.66 21.05 -5.31
C LEU A 35 -3.37 21.06 -6.81
N LEU A 36 -2.09 21.11 -7.19
CA LEU A 36 -1.66 21.10 -8.58
C LEU A 36 -2.16 19.85 -9.32
N VAL A 37 -1.98 18.66 -8.73
CA VAL A 37 -2.32 17.39 -9.38
C VAL A 37 -3.83 17.17 -9.44
N VAL A 38 -4.58 17.58 -8.40
CA VAL A 38 -6.05 17.58 -8.43
C VAL A 38 -6.57 18.52 -9.51
N SER A 39 -6.03 19.74 -9.60
CA SER A 39 -6.41 20.70 -10.64
C SER A 39 -6.10 20.18 -12.05
N LEU A 40 -4.94 19.53 -12.24
CA LEU A 40 -4.59 18.89 -13.51
C LEU A 40 -5.61 17.82 -13.89
N GLN A 41 -5.93 16.90 -12.98
CA GLN A 41 -6.87 15.82 -13.25
C GLN A 41 -8.28 16.32 -13.57
N VAL A 42 -8.82 17.21 -12.75
CA VAL A 42 -10.17 17.76 -12.98
C VAL A 42 -10.21 18.58 -14.27
N GLY A 43 -9.19 19.40 -14.52
CA GLY A 43 -9.08 20.17 -15.76
C GLY A 43 -9.03 19.28 -17.01
N LEU A 44 -8.23 18.21 -16.98
CA LEU A 44 -8.10 17.28 -18.10
C LEU A 44 -9.36 16.43 -18.29
N ALA A 45 -10.03 16.02 -17.21
CA ALA A 45 -11.30 15.33 -17.25
C ALA A 45 -12.38 16.18 -17.97
N ILE A 46 -12.49 17.46 -17.60
CA ILE A 46 -13.43 18.41 -18.23
C ILE A 46 -13.04 18.71 -19.68
N TYR A 47 -11.74 18.82 -19.97
CA TYR A 47 -11.25 19.03 -21.34
C TYR A 47 -11.69 17.88 -22.27
N LEU A 48 -11.61 16.63 -21.81
CA LEU A 48 -11.95 15.43 -22.58
C LEU A 48 -13.47 15.11 -22.62
N ARG A 49 -14.34 15.96 -22.08
CA ARG A 49 -15.80 15.69 -21.95
C ARG A 49 -16.54 15.39 -23.27
N HIS A 50 -16.00 15.84 -24.40
CA HIS A 50 -16.55 15.60 -25.74
C HIS A 50 -15.76 14.55 -26.54
N THR A 51 -14.74 13.95 -25.93
CA THR A 51 -13.89 12.93 -26.56
C THR A 51 -14.41 11.54 -26.21
N SER A 52 -14.51 10.64 -27.20
CA SER A 52 -14.96 9.25 -26.94
C SER A 52 -13.99 8.54 -25.98
N PRO A 53 -14.49 7.86 -24.91
CA PRO A 53 -13.64 7.16 -23.95
C PRO A 53 -12.72 6.09 -24.55
N LEU A 54 -13.14 5.48 -25.66
CA LEU A 54 -12.37 4.45 -26.38
C LEU A 54 -11.47 5.03 -27.48
N SER A 55 -11.45 6.35 -27.65
CA SER A 55 -10.53 6.96 -28.62
C SER A 55 -9.08 6.82 -28.16
N PRO A 56 -8.11 6.69 -29.09
CA PRO A 56 -6.70 6.62 -28.74
C PRO A 56 -6.22 7.79 -27.88
N LEU A 57 -6.71 9.01 -28.15
CA LEU A 57 -6.38 10.20 -27.36
C LEU A 57 -6.86 10.07 -25.91
N PHE A 58 -8.10 9.64 -25.69
CA PHE A 58 -8.66 9.51 -24.35
C PHE A 58 -7.92 8.44 -23.55
N ILE A 59 -7.68 7.27 -24.15
CA ILE A 59 -6.94 6.17 -23.51
C ILE A 59 -5.51 6.61 -23.19
N PHE A 60 -4.82 7.28 -24.12
CA PHE A 60 -3.47 7.80 -23.88
C PHE A 60 -3.44 8.80 -22.73
N CYS A 61 -4.37 9.76 -22.71
CA CYS A 61 -4.47 10.73 -21.62
C CYS A 61 -4.80 10.07 -20.29
N ALA A 62 -5.71 9.09 -20.25
CA ALA A 62 -6.08 8.35 -19.04
C ALA A 62 -4.92 7.47 -18.53
N TYR A 63 -4.16 6.87 -19.43
CA TYR A 63 -3.03 6.01 -19.08
C TYR A 63 -1.80 6.82 -18.64
N ALA A 64 -1.27 7.65 -19.53
CA ALA A 64 0.04 8.28 -19.35
C ALA A 64 -0.02 9.48 -18.38
N ILE A 65 -1.01 10.35 -18.53
CA ILE A 65 -1.17 11.53 -17.67
C ILE A 65 -2.02 11.18 -16.45
N GLY A 66 -3.17 10.56 -16.70
CA GLY A 66 -4.14 10.13 -15.70
C GLY A 66 -3.57 9.13 -14.70
N GLY A 67 -3.06 8.00 -15.20
CA GLY A 67 -2.44 6.96 -14.39
C GLY A 67 -1.31 7.51 -13.54
N THR A 68 -0.40 8.28 -14.13
CA THR A 68 0.68 8.93 -13.39
C THR A 68 0.18 9.90 -12.31
N ALA A 69 -0.81 10.74 -12.62
CA ALA A 69 -1.34 11.73 -11.69
C ALA A 69 -2.14 11.07 -10.55
N ASN A 70 -2.96 10.07 -10.83
CA ASN A 70 -3.68 9.35 -9.79
C ASN A 70 -2.74 8.47 -8.96
N HIS A 71 -1.67 7.95 -9.55
CA HIS A 71 -0.61 7.30 -8.80
C HIS A 71 0.08 8.26 -7.83
N ASN A 72 0.37 9.48 -8.28
CA ASN A 72 0.85 10.55 -7.42
C ASN A 72 -0.13 10.82 -6.27
N LEU A 73 -1.44 10.92 -6.54
CA LEU A 73 -2.45 11.16 -5.50
C LEU A 73 -2.62 9.99 -4.53
N PHE A 74 -2.42 8.74 -4.99
CA PHE A 74 -2.33 7.58 -4.09
C PHE A 74 -1.20 7.76 -3.09
N LEU A 75 -0.02 8.15 -3.56
CA LEU A 75 1.15 8.35 -2.70
C LEU A 75 1.08 9.64 -1.88
N ALA A 76 0.34 10.65 -2.35
CA ALA A 76 0.03 11.83 -1.55
C ALA A 76 -0.85 11.45 -0.36
N ILE A 77 -1.91 10.65 -0.56
CA ILE A 77 -2.80 10.19 0.50
C ILE A 77 -2.08 9.25 1.47
N HIS A 78 -1.15 8.43 0.96
CA HIS A 78 -0.19 7.68 1.77
C HIS A 78 0.60 8.61 2.71
N GLU A 79 1.27 9.62 2.18
CA GLU A 79 2.03 10.59 2.99
C GLU A 79 1.15 11.34 4.01
N ILE A 80 -0.03 11.78 3.58
CA ILE A 80 -0.99 12.50 4.43
C ILE A 80 -1.53 11.60 5.55
N THR A 81 -1.60 10.28 5.33
CA THR A 81 -2.04 9.31 6.34
C THR A 81 -1.13 9.31 7.57
N HIS A 82 0.16 9.54 7.39
CA HIS A 82 1.15 9.72 8.47
C HIS A 82 1.04 11.08 9.17
N ASN A 83 0.10 11.94 8.74
CA ASN A 83 -0.12 13.31 9.21
C ASN A 83 1.08 14.25 8.93
N LEU A 84 1.76 14.03 7.81
CA LEU A 84 2.96 14.78 7.45
C LEU A 84 2.67 16.08 6.71
N ALA A 85 1.47 16.34 6.21
CA ALA A 85 1.17 17.59 5.51
C ALA A 85 0.89 18.78 6.46
N PHE A 86 0.32 18.54 7.64
CA PHE A 86 -0.02 19.57 8.62
C PHE A 86 0.22 19.12 10.06
N LYS A 87 0.38 20.09 10.98
CA LYS A 87 0.47 19.84 12.42
C LYS A 87 -0.78 19.17 13.01
N GLY A 88 -1.97 19.56 12.57
CA GLY A 88 -3.23 19.03 13.07
C GLY A 88 -3.72 17.81 12.31
N ILE A 89 -4.34 16.85 13.00
CA ILE A 89 -4.92 15.64 12.37
C ILE A 89 -6.07 15.99 11.42
N VAL A 90 -6.94 16.92 11.80
CA VAL A 90 -8.13 17.29 11.02
C VAL A 90 -7.76 17.86 9.64
N PRO A 91 -6.86 18.86 9.53
CA PRO A 91 -6.39 19.34 8.21
C PRO A 91 -5.81 18.24 7.31
N ASN A 92 -5.05 17.29 7.86
CA ASN A 92 -4.56 16.15 7.07
C ASN A 92 -5.72 15.31 6.53
N LYS A 93 -6.71 14.96 7.37
CA LYS A 93 -7.87 14.17 6.92
C LYS A 93 -8.68 14.89 5.84
N LEU A 94 -8.86 16.20 5.96
CA LEU A 94 -9.55 17.01 4.94
C LEU A 94 -8.75 17.08 3.63
N LEU A 95 -7.42 17.24 3.71
CA LEU A 95 -6.56 17.21 2.51
C LEU A 95 -6.58 15.83 1.84
N ALA A 96 -6.60 14.73 2.61
CA ALA A 96 -6.71 13.39 2.06
C ALA A 96 -8.03 13.18 1.29
N ILE A 97 -9.15 13.68 1.82
CA ILE A 97 -10.44 13.66 1.12
C ILE A 97 -10.39 14.52 -0.15
N PHE A 98 -9.75 15.69 -0.10
CA PHE A 98 -9.58 16.53 -1.29
C PHE A 98 -8.69 15.87 -2.36
N ALA A 99 -7.59 15.23 -1.95
CA ALA A 99 -6.73 14.46 -2.83
C ALA A 99 -7.44 13.23 -3.43
N ASN A 100 -8.52 12.76 -2.80
CA ASN A 100 -9.31 11.62 -3.25
C ASN A 100 -10.19 11.95 -4.46
N LEU A 101 -10.60 13.22 -4.65
CA LEU A 101 -11.60 13.57 -5.66
C LEU A 101 -11.28 13.05 -7.08
N PRO A 102 -10.03 13.12 -7.58
CA PRO A 102 -9.70 12.59 -8.90
C PRO A 102 -9.69 11.07 -8.99
N ILE A 103 -9.81 10.36 -7.87
CA ILE A 103 -9.83 8.90 -7.85
C ILE A 103 -11.19 8.37 -8.32
N GLY A 104 -12.27 9.12 -8.11
CA GLY A 104 -13.64 8.81 -8.54
C GLY A 104 -14.32 7.73 -7.69
N ILE A 105 -13.69 7.29 -6.60
CA ILE A 105 -14.24 6.39 -5.60
C ILE A 105 -13.68 6.73 -4.21
N PRO A 106 -14.48 6.65 -3.14
CA PRO A 106 -14.03 7.03 -1.80
C PRO A 106 -13.11 5.96 -1.21
N TYR A 107 -11.82 6.27 -1.03
CA TYR A 107 -10.85 5.30 -0.51
C TYR A 107 -9.95 5.85 0.61
N SER A 108 -9.68 7.15 0.65
CA SER A 108 -8.69 7.77 1.53
C SER A 108 -8.91 7.50 3.02
N ALA A 109 -10.17 7.48 3.47
CA ALA A 109 -10.51 7.21 4.86
C ALA A 109 -10.25 5.76 5.28
N ALA A 110 -10.56 4.79 4.41
CA ALA A 110 -10.34 3.37 4.66
C ALA A 110 -8.85 3.01 4.54
N PHE A 111 -8.17 3.59 3.54
CA PHE A 111 -6.74 3.43 3.32
C PHE A 111 -5.93 3.70 4.60
N LYS A 112 -6.23 4.80 5.29
CA LYS A 112 -5.54 5.16 6.54
C LYS A 112 -5.51 4.04 7.57
N GLY A 113 -6.62 3.34 7.79
CA GLY A 113 -6.66 2.26 8.77
C GLY A 113 -5.80 1.07 8.35
N TYR A 114 -5.89 0.66 7.08
CA TYR A 114 -5.21 -0.54 6.58
C TYR A 114 -3.71 -0.29 6.47
N HIS A 115 -3.32 0.90 6.02
CA HIS A 115 -1.94 1.31 5.89
C HIS A 115 -1.22 1.38 7.25
N ILE A 116 -1.89 1.87 8.29
CA ILE A 116 -1.31 1.88 9.65
C ILE A 116 -1.21 0.45 10.22
N ASP A 117 -2.19 -0.42 9.95
CA ASP A 117 -2.11 -1.84 10.31
C ASP A 117 -0.93 -2.52 9.59
N HIS A 118 -0.72 -2.23 8.31
CA HIS A 118 0.42 -2.72 7.51
C HIS A 118 1.77 -2.31 8.12
N HIS A 119 2.00 -1.03 8.38
CA HIS A 119 3.26 -0.58 9.02
C HIS A 119 3.49 -1.21 10.40
N LYS A 120 2.43 -1.44 11.17
CA LYS A 120 2.53 -1.92 12.55
C LYS A 120 2.64 -3.44 12.67
N PHE A 121 2.05 -4.16 11.73
CA PHE A 121 1.89 -5.61 11.75
C PHE A 121 2.32 -6.24 10.43
N MET A 122 3.35 -5.67 9.77
CA MET A 122 3.83 -6.07 8.45
C MET A 122 4.07 -7.58 8.35
N GLY A 123 3.46 -8.19 7.33
CA GLY A 123 3.52 -9.63 7.09
C GLY A 123 2.71 -10.48 8.08
N GLN A 124 1.95 -9.92 9.02
CA GLN A 124 1.12 -10.71 9.94
C GLN A 124 -0.18 -11.17 9.26
N ASP A 125 -0.37 -12.50 9.17
CA ASP A 125 -1.51 -13.09 8.48
C ASP A 125 -2.86 -12.55 9.00
N ARG A 126 -3.76 -12.20 8.07
CA ARG A 126 -5.11 -11.65 8.33
C ARG A 126 -5.16 -10.31 9.08
N ILE A 127 -4.01 -9.71 9.39
CA ILE A 127 -3.94 -8.33 9.90
C ILE A 127 -3.41 -7.43 8.80
N ASP A 128 -2.26 -7.79 8.24
CA ASP A 128 -1.73 -7.15 7.06
C ASP A 128 -2.52 -7.59 5.82
N THR A 129 -3.44 -6.74 5.38
CA THR A 129 -4.33 -7.02 4.24
C THR A 129 -3.64 -6.94 2.89
N ASP A 130 -2.38 -6.50 2.86
CA ASP A 130 -1.56 -6.55 1.65
C ASP A 130 -1.13 -7.98 1.31
N LEU A 131 -1.22 -8.91 2.26
CA LEU A 131 -0.99 -10.32 1.99
C LEU A 131 -2.14 -10.91 1.15
N PRO A 132 -1.81 -11.67 0.09
CA PRO A 132 -2.80 -12.37 -0.71
C PRO A 132 -3.47 -13.49 0.08
N THR A 133 -4.73 -13.76 -0.25
CA THR A 133 -5.48 -14.90 0.26
C THR A 133 -5.00 -16.21 -0.37
N ASN A 134 -5.25 -17.34 0.31
CA ASN A 134 -4.89 -18.66 -0.22
C ASN A 134 -5.54 -18.95 -1.59
N PHE A 135 -6.75 -18.43 -1.84
CA PHE A 135 -7.41 -18.60 -3.13
C PHE A 135 -6.64 -17.90 -4.26
N GLU A 136 -6.22 -16.66 -4.04
CA GLU A 136 -5.38 -15.92 -5.00
C GLU A 136 -4.07 -16.64 -5.26
N LEU A 137 -3.44 -17.19 -4.21
CA LEU A 137 -2.19 -17.95 -4.33
C LEU A 137 -2.33 -19.19 -5.22
N ILE A 138 -3.48 -19.87 -5.20
CA ILE A 138 -3.71 -21.06 -6.03
C ILE A 138 -4.00 -20.66 -7.48
N CYS A 139 -4.87 -19.67 -7.70
CA CYS A 139 -5.36 -19.34 -9.03
C CYS A 139 -4.36 -18.53 -9.88
N LEU A 140 -3.52 -17.73 -9.23
CA LEU A 140 -2.73 -16.71 -9.92
C LEU A 140 -1.23 -17.05 -9.99
N ASN A 141 -0.81 -18.21 -9.49
CA ASN A 141 0.60 -18.62 -9.46
C ASN A 141 1.10 -19.24 -10.78
N ASN A 142 0.92 -18.51 -11.89
CA ASN A 142 1.47 -18.82 -13.21
C ASN A 142 1.55 -17.53 -14.02
N VAL A 143 2.23 -17.54 -15.17
CA VAL A 143 2.44 -16.32 -15.99
C VAL A 143 1.13 -15.60 -16.31
N PHE A 144 0.08 -16.31 -16.74
CA PHE A 144 -1.22 -15.70 -17.06
C PHE A 144 -1.91 -15.14 -15.80
N GLY A 145 -1.83 -15.87 -14.70
CA GLY A 145 -2.31 -15.42 -13.40
C GLY A 145 -1.62 -14.14 -12.91
N LYS A 146 -0.30 -14.03 -13.10
CA LYS A 146 0.47 -12.83 -12.75
C LYS A 146 0.19 -11.66 -13.67
N VAL A 147 -0.01 -11.90 -14.97
CA VAL A 147 -0.47 -10.86 -15.91
C VAL A 147 -1.86 -10.35 -15.51
N PHE A 148 -2.79 -11.26 -15.20
CA PHE A 148 -4.11 -10.89 -14.72
C PHE A 148 -4.01 -10.09 -13.42
N PHE A 149 -3.22 -10.56 -12.45
CA PHE A 149 -2.97 -9.84 -11.21
C PHE A 149 -2.44 -8.44 -11.48
N ALA A 150 -1.35 -8.27 -12.24
CA ALA A 150 -0.76 -6.98 -12.54
C ALA A 150 -1.72 -6.05 -13.31
N THR A 151 -2.60 -6.61 -14.15
CA THR A 151 -3.61 -5.84 -14.92
C THR A 151 -4.76 -5.34 -14.05
N PHE A 152 -5.14 -6.09 -13.01
CA PHE A 152 -6.25 -5.77 -12.12
C PHE A 152 -5.81 -5.47 -10.68
N GLN A 153 -4.52 -5.17 -10.50
CA GLN A 153 -3.86 -5.12 -9.21
C GLN A 153 -4.58 -4.16 -8.26
N ILE A 154 -4.97 -2.99 -8.75
CA ILE A 154 -5.72 -1.99 -7.97
C ILE A 154 -7.00 -2.55 -7.35
N LEU A 155 -7.69 -3.49 -8.02
CA LEU A 155 -8.91 -4.10 -7.51
C LEU A 155 -8.61 -5.04 -6.34
N PHE A 156 -7.48 -5.75 -6.38
CA PHE A 156 -7.04 -6.57 -5.26
C PHE A 156 -6.74 -5.69 -4.04
N TYR A 157 -5.98 -4.61 -4.22
CA TYR A 157 -5.69 -3.67 -3.12
C TYR A 157 -6.94 -2.93 -2.61
N ALA A 158 -7.91 -2.63 -3.47
CA ALA A 158 -9.14 -1.95 -3.07
C ALA A 158 -10.16 -2.88 -2.38
N LEU A 159 -10.31 -4.12 -2.86
CA LEU A 159 -11.39 -5.02 -2.42
C LEU A 159 -10.95 -6.03 -1.37
N ARG A 160 -9.74 -6.60 -1.49
CA ARG A 160 -9.24 -7.64 -0.57
C ARG A 160 -9.29 -7.20 0.88
N PRO A 161 -8.87 -5.98 1.26
CA PRO A 161 -8.90 -5.57 2.67
C PRO A 161 -10.30 -5.63 3.28
N GLY A 162 -11.33 -5.20 2.54
CA GLY A 162 -12.72 -5.25 3.00
C GLY A 162 -13.25 -6.68 3.18
N LEU A 163 -12.77 -7.64 2.37
CA LEU A 163 -13.14 -9.05 2.46
C LEU A 163 -12.39 -9.79 3.57
N VAL A 164 -11.14 -9.42 3.83
CA VAL A 164 -10.27 -10.11 4.81
C VAL A 164 -10.48 -9.55 6.22
N ARG A 165 -10.59 -8.23 6.36
CA ARG A 165 -10.62 -7.55 7.67
C ARG A 165 -11.40 -6.24 7.59
N ALA A 166 -12.72 -6.31 7.54
CA ALA A 166 -13.56 -5.12 7.49
C ALA A 166 -13.27 -4.14 8.65
N GLN A 167 -13.02 -2.88 8.31
CA GLN A 167 -12.83 -1.82 9.29
C GLN A 167 -14.16 -1.33 9.87
N ARG A 168 -14.10 -0.81 11.10
CA ARG A 168 -15.22 -0.09 11.69
C ARG A 168 -15.35 1.28 11.02
N PHE A 169 -16.50 1.52 10.40
CA PHE A 169 -16.81 2.82 9.81
C PHE A 169 -16.80 3.93 10.87
N SER A 170 -16.29 5.08 10.48
CA SER A 170 -16.21 6.28 11.32
C SER A 170 -16.80 7.47 10.57
N ARG A 171 -17.03 8.59 11.28
CA ARG A 171 -17.47 9.85 10.67
C ARG A 171 -16.62 10.30 9.47
N TRP A 172 -15.34 9.93 9.44
CA TRP A 172 -14.42 10.26 8.34
C TRP A 172 -14.67 9.41 7.09
N HIS A 173 -15.10 8.16 7.25
CA HIS A 173 -15.53 7.33 6.13
C HIS A 173 -16.80 7.90 5.50
N PHE A 174 -17.78 8.24 6.34
CA PHE A 174 -19.01 8.87 5.88
C PHE A 174 -18.74 10.20 5.17
N LEU A 175 -17.89 11.05 5.74
CA LEU A 175 -17.52 12.31 5.10
C LEU A 175 -16.81 12.11 3.75
N ASN A 176 -15.88 11.15 3.65
CA ASN A 176 -15.21 10.86 2.38
C ASN A 176 -16.21 10.39 1.32
N VAL A 177 -17.11 9.46 1.66
CA VAL A 177 -18.18 8.99 0.74
C VAL A 177 -19.07 10.15 0.32
N LEU A 178 -19.52 10.96 1.27
CA LEU A 178 -20.42 12.08 0.99
C LEU A 178 -19.77 13.10 0.05
N VAL A 179 -18.53 13.49 0.32
CA VAL A 179 -17.79 14.47 -0.51
C VAL A 179 -17.53 13.92 -1.90
N GLU A 180 -17.11 12.65 -2.02
CA GLU A 180 -16.87 12.00 -3.32
C GLU A 180 -18.15 11.94 -4.15
N VAL A 181 -19.25 11.46 -3.57
CA VAL A 181 -20.55 11.35 -4.26
C VAL A 181 -21.06 12.71 -4.70
N ILE A 182 -20.93 13.75 -3.86
CA ILE A 182 -21.32 15.11 -4.24
C ILE A 182 -20.45 15.62 -5.40
N PHE A 183 -19.14 15.40 -5.34
CA PHE A 183 -18.22 15.81 -6.39
C PHE A 183 -18.53 15.11 -7.73
N ASP A 184 -18.66 13.79 -7.72
CA ASP A 184 -18.98 12.99 -8.90
C ASP A 184 -20.34 13.38 -9.47
N TYR A 185 -21.35 13.58 -8.61
CA TYR A 185 -22.67 14.05 -9.04
C TYR A 185 -22.58 15.40 -9.74
N ILE A 186 -21.91 16.39 -9.15
CA ILE A 186 -21.73 17.72 -9.75
C ILE A 186 -20.96 17.62 -11.08
N LEU A 187 -19.91 16.82 -11.13
CA LEU A 187 -19.09 16.62 -12.33
C LEU A 187 -19.94 16.04 -13.47
N VAL A 188 -20.72 14.99 -13.18
CA VAL A 188 -21.56 14.30 -14.17
C VAL A 188 -22.75 15.15 -14.59
N SER A 189 -23.43 15.82 -13.65
CA SER A 189 -24.59 16.66 -13.96
C SER A 189 -24.22 17.88 -14.80
N THR A 190 -22.99 18.39 -14.65
CA THR A 190 -22.52 19.61 -15.33
C THR A 190 -21.84 19.31 -16.66
N PHE A 191 -21.03 18.24 -16.74
CA PHE A 191 -20.16 17.96 -17.90
C PHE A 191 -20.43 16.61 -18.59
N GLY A 192 -21.43 15.86 -18.13
CA GLY A 192 -21.75 14.52 -18.60
C GLY A 192 -20.87 13.43 -17.97
N ALA A 193 -21.07 12.17 -18.35
CA ALA A 193 -20.38 11.03 -17.70
C ALA A 193 -18.89 10.89 -18.05
N ARG A 194 -18.44 11.48 -19.18
CA ARG A 194 -17.08 11.23 -19.71
C ARG A 194 -15.94 11.70 -18.80
N PRO A 195 -16.01 12.86 -18.12
CA PRO A 195 -15.02 13.24 -17.12
C PRO A 195 -14.88 12.22 -15.99
N LEU A 196 -15.99 11.68 -15.46
CA LEU A 196 -15.92 10.64 -14.41
C LEU A 196 -15.30 9.33 -14.96
N ILE A 197 -15.65 8.95 -16.20
CA ILE A 197 -15.02 7.81 -16.87
C ILE A 197 -13.50 8.01 -16.98
N TYR A 198 -13.05 9.23 -17.33
CA TYR A 198 -11.63 9.56 -17.36
C TYR A 198 -10.97 9.34 -15.99
N LEU A 199 -11.55 9.89 -14.91
CA LEU A 199 -11.00 9.76 -13.55
C LEU A 199 -10.92 8.29 -13.09
N ILE A 200 -11.97 7.50 -13.33
CA ILE A 200 -11.99 6.07 -12.98
C ILE A 200 -10.97 5.28 -13.82
N MET A 201 -10.85 5.55 -15.13
CA MET A 201 -9.83 4.92 -15.97
C MET A 201 -8.42 5.28 -15.52
N SER A 202 -8.17 6.55 -15.16
CA SER A 202 -6.90 7.01 -14.59
C SER A 202 -6.56 6.24 -13.31
N SER A 203 -7.51 6.08 -12.38
CA SER A 203 -7.33 5.29 -11.16
C SER A 203 -7.04 3.82 -11.45
N PHE A 204 -7.72 3.24 -12.44
CA PHE A 204 -7.49 1.87 -12.85
C PHE A 204 -6.04 1.68 -13.31
N PHE A 205 -5.54 2.54 -14.20
CA PHE A 205 -4.16 2.45 -14.68
C PHE A 205 -3.13 2.76 -13.60
N ALA A 206 -3.40 3.75 -12.73
CA ALA A 206 -2.49 4.17 -11.67
C ALA A 206 -2.03 3.02 -10.75
N GLY A 207 -2.89 2.04 -10.50
CA GLY A 207 -2.58 0.89 -9.64
C GLY A 207 -2.51 -0.45 -10.37
N SER A 208 -2.41 -0.45 -11.70
CA SER A 208 -2.38 -1.68 -12.52
C SER A 208 -1.11 -1.73 -13.39
N LEU A 209 -1.16 -2.26 -14.61
CA LEU A 209 0.00 -2.24 -15.52
C LEU A 209 0.36 -0.81 -15.92
N HIS A 210 1.20 -0.15 -15.12
CA HIS A 210 1.70 1.20 -15.34
C HIS A 210 3.12 1.32 -14.75
N PRO A 211 4.05 2.07 -15.36
CA PRO A 211 5.44 2.18 -14.89
C PRO A 211 5.60 2.46 -13.38
N CYS A 212 4.81 3.37 -12.83
CA CYS A 212 4.86 3.71 -11.40
C CYS A 212 4.21 2.66 -10.48
N ALA A 213 3.25 1.89 -10.97
CA ALA A 213 2.55 0.85 -10.20
C ALA A 213 3.46 -0.33 -9.84
N GLY A 214 4.65 -0.40 -10.43
CA GLY A 214 5.68 -1.34 -10.01
C GLY A 214 6.08 -1.18 -8.55
N HIS A 215 5.87 -0.02 -7.91
CA HIS A 215 6.21 0.17 -6.48
C HIS A 215 5.47 -0.83 -5.58
N PHE A 216 4.17 -1.05 -5.81
CA PHE A 216 3.35 -1.97 -5.00
C PHE A 216 3.89 -3.41 -4.99
N ILE A 217 4.56 -3.83 -6.07
CA ILE A 217 5.22 -5.13 -6.17
C ILE A 217 6.68 -5.04 -5.68
N ALA A 218 7.37 -3.93 -5.94
CA ALA A 218 8.77 -3.75 -5.56
C ALA A 218 8.96 -3.81 -4.04
N GLU A 219 8.04 -3.20 -3.30
CA GLU A 219 8.28 -2.84 -1.91
C GLU A 219 8.35 -4.03 -0.95
N HIS A 220 7.40 -4.97 -1.05
CA HIS A 220 7.23 -6.03 -0.03
C HIS A 220 7.19 -7.45 -0.59
N TYR A 221 7.67 -7.66 -1.81
CA TYR A 221 7.89 -9.01 -2.32
C TYR A 221 9.31 -9.48 -2.00
N LEU A 222 9.47 -10.77 -1.75
CA LEU A 222 10.77 -11.41 -1.60
C LEU A 222 11.34 -11.70 -2.99
N TRP A 223 12.62 -11.41 -3.17
CA TRP A 223 13.33 -11.55 -4.44
C TRP A 223 14.59 -12.40 -4.27
N ASP A 224 14.94 -13.17 -5.29
CA ASP A 224 16.20 -13.93 -5.40
C ASP A 224 16.55 -14.82 -4.19
N GLY A 225 15.54 -15.35 -3.49
CA GLY A 225 15.73 -16.16 -2.28
C GLY A 225 16.26 -15.38 -1.07
N MET A 226 16.27 -14.05 -1.12
CA MET A 226 16.69 -13.18 -0.02
C MET A 226 15.65 -13.14 1.10
N GLU A 227 16.13 -12.98 2.33
CA GLU A 227 15.26 -12.78 3.51
C GLU A 227 14.81 -11.31 3.69
N GLN A 228 15.29 -10.39 2.84
CA GLN A 228 14.89 -8.98 2.91
C GLN A 228 13.40 -8.82 2.56
N GLU A 229 12.64 -8.24 3.47
CA GLU A 229 11.18 -8.12 3.34
C GLU A 229 10.73 -6.79 2.74
N THR A 230 11.64 -5.82 2.66
CA THR A 230 11.35 -4.46 2.21
C THR A 230 12.45 -3.97 1.28
N PHE A 231 12.10 -3.51 0.09
CA PHE A 231 13.06 -3.01 -0.91
C PHE A 231 12.81 -1.54 -1.25
N SER A 232 13.90 -0.80 -1.41
CA SER A 232 13.87 0.57 -1.90
C SER A 232 14.07 0.62 -3.42
N TYR A 233 13.69 1.74 -4.03
CA TYR A 233 13.95 2.15 -5.41
C TYR A 233 14.37 3.62 -5.41
N TYR A 234 15.54 3.91 -5.97
CA TYR A 234 16.12 5.26 -5.97
C TYR A 234 16.16 5.91 -7.35
N GLY A 235 15.41 5.36 -8.30
CA GLY A 235 15.41 5.83 -9.69
C GLY A 235 14.49 7.03 -9.95
N PRO A 236 14.41 7.49 -11.20
CA PRO A 236 13.80 8.76 -11.56
C PRO A 236 12.28 8.83 -11.35
N LEU A 237 11.55 7.71 -11.37
CA LEU A 237 10.10 7.73 -11.16
C LEU A 237 9.71 8.20 -9.76
N ASN A 238 10.66 8.21 -8.83
CA ASN A 238 10.41 8.60 -7.45
C ASN A 238 9.99 10.07 -7.30
N ILE A 239 10.38 10.93 -8.26
CA ILE A 239 9.96 12.34 -8.32
C ILE A 239 8.43 12.50 -8.47
N LEU A 240 7.79 11.51 -9.10
CA LEU A 240 6.34 11.48 -9.31
C LEU A 240 5.59 10.85 -8.12
N ALA A 241 6.32 10.35 -7.13
CA ALA A 241 5.85 9.38 -6.17
C ALA A 241 6.21 9.78 -4.72
N TYR A 242 6.36 11.09 -4.45
CA TYR A 242 6.71 11.61 -3.12
C TYR A 242 7.88 10.83 -2.49
N ASN A 243 8.93 10.57 -3.26
CA ASN A 243 10.09 9.81 -2.80
C ASN A 243 9.80 8.47 -2.09
N VAL A 244 8.61 7.86 -2.26
CA VAL A 244 8.22 6.62 -1.55
C VAL A 244 9.20 5.47 -1.81
N GLY A 245 9.87 5.49 -2.96
CA GLY A 245 10.93 4.53 -3.27
C GLY A 245 12.07 4.50 -2.26
N TYR A 246 12.27 5.53 -1.42
CA TYR A 246 13.08 5.41 -0.19
C TYR A 246 12.29 4.63 0.87
N HIS A 247 11.91 3.39 0.53
CA HIS A 247 10.85 2.67 1.22
C HIS A 247 11.32 2.07 2.55
N ASN A 248 12.55 1.56 2.59
CA ASN A 248 13.17 1.15 3.85
C ASN A 248 13.27 2.32 4.83
N GLU A 249 13.70 3.49 4.33
CA GLU A 249 13.82 4.72 5.10
C GLU A 249 12.45 5.18 5.63
N HIS A 250 11.42 5.13 4.78
CA HIS A 250 10.04 5.44 5.13
C HIS A 250 9.50 4.51 6.22
N HIS A 251 9.67 3.19 6.07
CA HIS A 251 9.21 2.23 7.08
C HIS A 251 9.95 2.34 8.41
N ASP A 252 11.25 2.64 8.37
CA ASP A 252 12.03 2.88 9.59
C ASP A 252 11.53 4.13 10.31
N PHE A 253 11.31 5.22 9.58
CA PHE A 253 10.94 6.52 10.11
C PHE A 253 9.72 7.14 9.40
N PRO A 254 8.50 6.61 9.63
CA PRO A 254 7.28 7.10 8.99
C PRO A 254 6.86 8.51 9.47
N SER A 255 7.65 9.12 10.36
CA SER A 255 7.51 10.51 10.82
C SER A 255 8.45 11.49 10.09
N ILE A 256 9.26 11.01 9.15
CA ILE A 256 10.12 11.83 8.28
C ILE A 256 9.41 11.98 6.94
N ALA A 257 9.14 13.21 6.55
CA ALA A 257 8.43 13.50 5.32
C ALA A 257 9.26 13.19 4.07
N TRP A 258 8.56 12.93 2.96
CA TRP A 258 9.13 12.52 1.69
C TRP A 258 10.32 13.34 1.16
N THR A 259 10.29 14.67 1.35
CA THR A 259 11.37 15.58 0.92
C THR A 259 12.69 15.32 1.64
N ARG A 260 12.63 14.70 2.82
CA ARG A 260 13.77 14.45 3.71
C ARG A 260 14.22 12.98 3.75
N LEU A 261 13.53 12.08 3.08
CA LEU A 261 13.97 10.67 2.96
C LEU A 261 15.36 10.54 2.30
N PRO A 262 15.72 11.30 1.25
CA PRO A 262 17.10 11.28 0.73
C PRO A 262 18.14 11.70 1.76
N ALA A 263 17.82 12.68 2.62
CA ALA A 263 18.69 13.13 3.69
C ALA A 263 18.83 12.08 4.80
N LEU A 264 17.76 11.34 5.11
CA LEU A 264 17.80 10.21 6.03
C LEU A 264 18.75 9.12 5.53
N ARG A 265 18.65 8.77 4.24
CA ARG A 265 19.58 7.80 3.65
C ARG A 265 21.03 8.24 3.76
N ALA A 266 21.31 9.50 3.39
CA ALA A 266 22.64 10.07 3.43
C ALA A 266 23.21 10.21 4.85
N LEU A 267 22.35 10.34 5.87
CA LEU A 267 22.74 10.40 7.27
C LEU A 267 23.24 9.04 7.79
N ALA A 268 22.64 7.94 7.33
CA ALA A 268 22.88 6.59 7.86
C ALA A 268 23.25 5.59 6.75
N PRO A 269 24.27 5.86 5.91
CA PRO A 269 24.62 5.03 4.76
C PRO A 269 25.00 3.60 5.16
N GLU A 270 25.60 3.39 6.34
CA GLU A 270 25.96 2.07 6.85
C GLU A 270 24.76 1.17 7.17
N PHE A 271 23.55 1.74 7.23
CA PHE A 271 22.31 1.00 7.43
C PHE A 271 21.52 0.78 6.14
N TYR A 272 21.75 1.59 5.10
CA TYR A 272 20.93 1.59 3.88
C TYR A 272 21.70 1.17 2.61
N ASP A 273 22.98 1.51 2.47
CA ASP A 273 23.72 1.24 1.23
C ASP A 273 24.11 -0.24 1.05
N ASN A 274 24.01 -1.01 2.13
CA ASN A 274 24.16 -2.46 2.16
C ASN A 274 22.84 -3.22 1.89
N LEU A 275 21.70 -2.52 1.82
CA LEU A 275 20.41 -3.15 1.50
C LEU A 275 20.22 -3.24 -0.03
N PRO A 276 19.88 -4.42 -0.57
CA PRO A 276 19.44 -4.55 -1.95
C PRO A 276 18.30 -3.58 -2.28
N SER A 277 18.34 -3.03 -3.49
CA SER A 277 17.32 -2.10 -4.00
C SER A 277 16.99 -2.43 -5.45
N HIS A 278 15.78 -2.08 -5.88
CA HIS A 278 15.37 -2.26 -7.26
C HIS A 278 15.91 -1.12 -8.13
N PRO A 279 16.49 -1.41 -9.32
CA PRO A 279 16.95 -0.37 -10.23
C PRO A 279 15.81 0.24 -11.07
N SER A 280 14.65 -0.43 -11.19
CA SER A 280 13.57 -0.03 -12.09
C SER A 280 12.22 -0.66 -11.71
N TRP A 281 11.23 0.16 -11.34
CA TRP A 281 9.85 -0.29 -11.13
C TRP A 281 9.19 -0.92 -12.37
N PRO A 282 9.36 -0.39 -13.60
CA PRO A 282 8.86 -1.08 -14.78
C PRO A 282 9.43 -2.49 -14.94
N MET A 283 10.73 -2.67 -14.66
CA MET A 283 11.35 -4.00 -14.75
C MET A 283 10.92 -4.92 -13.61
N VAL A 284 10.56 -4.39 -12.44
CA VAL A 284 9.94 -5.19 -11.38
C VAL A 284 8.64 -5.83 -11.87
N ILE A 285 7.79 -5.10 -12.60
CA ILE A 285 6.56 -5.69 -13.17
C ILE A 285 6.90 -6.81 -14.16
N VAL A 286 7.86 -6.57 -15.07
CA VAL A 286 8.27 -7.57 -16.06
C VAL A 286 8.84 -8.81 -15.39
N ASN A 287 9.72 -8.63 -14.40
CA ASN A 287 10.34 -9.73 -13.67
C ASN A 287 9.32 -10.49 -12.85
N PHE A 288 8.41 -9.81 -12.13
CA PHE A 288 7.33 -10.46 -11.41
C PHE A 288 6.50 -11.39 -12.30
N ILE A 289 6.16 -10.94 -13.52
CA ILE A 289 5.38 -11.74 -14.46
C ILE A 289 6.16 -12.95 -14.99
N ARG A 290 7.45 -12.76 -15.31
CA ARG A 290 8.24 -13.75 -16.06
C ARG A 290 9.02 -14.72 -15.18
N ASP A 291 9.43 -14.28 -14.01
CA ASP A 291 10.19 -15.08 -13.06
C ASP A 291 9.29 -16.16 -12.46
N LYS A 292 9.83 -17.37 -12.32
CA LYS A 292 9.12 -18.50 -11.70
C LYS A 292 9.27 -18.49 -10.18
N GLU A 293 10.36 -17.93 -9.67
CA GLU A 293 10.69 -17.91 -8.24
C GLU A 293 9.99 -16.76 -7.51
N VAL A 294 9.61 -15.69 -8.22
CA VAL A 294 8.90 -14.54 -7.65
C VAL A 294 7.46 -14.53 -8.12
N GLY A 295 6.51 -14.57 -7.20
CA GLY A 295 5.08 -14.51 -7.53
C GLY A 295 4.28 -13.98 -6.37
N ILE A 296 2.95 -14.09 -6.46
CA ILE A 296 2.03 -13.57 -5.42
C ILE A 296 2.35 -14.16 -4.03
N PHE A 297 2.90 -15.37 -3.97
CA PHE A 297 3.32 -16.05 -2.75
C PHE A 297 4.63 -15.55 -2.14
N ALA A 298 5.43 -14.76 -2.87
CA ALA A 298 6.75 -14.32 -2.43
C ALA A 298 6.61 -13.14 -1.46
N ARG A 299 6.01 -13.38 -0.29
CA ARG A 299 5.74 -12.41 0.77
C ARG A 299 6.17 -12.99 2.10
N ALA A 300 6.81 -12.19 2.95
CA ALA A 300 7.06 -12.60 4.33
C ALA A 300 5.72 -12.76 5.07
N LYS A 301 5.52 -13.91 5.72
CA LYS A 301 4.28 -14.25 6.41
C LYS A 301 4.54 -14.72 7.84
N ARG A 302 3.96 -14.01 8.80
CA ARG A 302 4.06 -14.24 10.25
C ARG A 302 2.73 -14.74 10.82
N LEU A 303 2.77 -15.82 11.61
CA LEU A 303 1.62 -16.40 12.29
C LEU A 303 1.50 -15.83 13.72
N GLY A 304 0.84 -14.67 13.86
CA GLY A 304 0.47 -14.12 15.18
C GLY A 304 1.63 -13.87 16.16
N LYS A 305 1.32 -13.38 17.36
CA LYS A 305 2.34 -13.11 18.39
C LYS A 305 2.85 -14.42 19.01
N GLY A 306 4.01 -14.88 18.55
CA GLY A 306 5.00 -15.61 19.34
C GLY A 306 4.59 -16.98 19.90
N ARG A 307 4.71 -18.02 19.06
CA ARG A 307 5.27 -19.30 19.48
C ARG A 307 6.32 -19.69 18.44
N VAL A 308 7.59 -19.65 18.85
CA VAL A 308 8.63 -20.42 18.16
C VAL A 308 8.33 -21.87 18.53
N LEU A 309 7.89 -22.67 17.57
CA LEU A 309 7.92 -24.12 17.74
C LEU A 309 9.41 -24.49 17.77
N ASP A 310 9.91 -24.80 18.96
CA ASP A 310 11.21 -25.41 19.13
C ASP A 310 11.11 -26.86 18.62
N PHE A 311 11.54 -27.09 17.39
CA PHE A 311 11.50 -28.40 16.71
C PHE A 311 12.44 -29.46 17.34
N LYS A 312 12.89 -29.28 18.59
CA LYS A 312 13.70 -30.26 19.34
C LYS A 312 12.98 -30.93 20.51
N ALA A 313 11.75 -30.58 20.85
CA ALA A 313 11.04 -31.18 21.98
C ALA A 313 10.02 -32.30 21.61
N GLU A 314 9.62 -32.43 20.33
CA GLU A 314 8.59 -33.40 19.93
C GLU A 314 9.12 -34.75 19.42
N GLN A 315 10.44 -34.97 19.40
CA GLN A 315 11.00 -36.30 19.08
C GLN A 315 10.96 -37.30 20.23
N ASN A 316 10.55 -36.89 21.44
CA ASN A 316 10.59 -37.76 22.63
C ASN A 316 9.22 -38.11 23.24
N ASN A 317 8.09 -37.85 22.57
CA ASN A 317 6.79 -38.26 23.14
C ASN A 317 5.74 -38.71 22.12
N SER A 318 6.17 -39.39 21.05
CA SER A 318 5.30 -40.05 20.08
C SER A 318 4.94 -41.49 20.47
N SER A 319 4.46 -41.69 21.71
CA SER A 319 3.91 -42.98 22.14
C SER A 319 2.76 -42.81 23.12
N GLU A 320 1.72 -42.07 22.77
CA GLU A 320 0.39 -42.22 23.36
C GLU A 320 -0.65 -41.44 22.54
N TYR A 321 -0.93 -41.93 21.33
CA TYR A 321 -2.18 -41.62 20.64
C TYR A 321 -2.92 -42.93 20.45
N THR A 322 -3.65 -43.34 21.48
CA THR A 322 -4.72 -44.32 21.37
C THR A 322 -5.73 -44.06 22.48
N ALA A 323 -7.00 -43.99 22.09
CA ALA A 323 -8.19 -43.91 22.95
C ALA A 323 -8.42 -42.51 23.58
N VAL A 324 -9.58 -41.86 23.56
CA VAL A 324 -10.97 -42.29 23.37
C VAL A 324 -11.75 -41.10 22.80
N ALA A 325 -12.55 -41.34 21.75
CA ALA A 325 -13.72 -40.53 21.45
C ALA A 325 -14.88 -41.02 22.33
N HIS A 326 -15.58 -40.14 23.05
CA HIS A 326 -17.04 -40.12 23.30
C HIS A 326 -17.45 -39.26 24.52
N ASP A 327 -18.72 -38.83 24.50
CA ASP A 327 -19.56 -38.10 25.47
C ASP A 327 -19.31 -36.59 25.63
N VAL A 328 -20.21 -35.66 25.24
CA VAL A 328 -21.69 -35.54 25.26
C VAL A 328 -22.30 -35.48 26.67
N CYS A 329 -22.65 -34.24 27.04
CA CYS A 329 -23.74 -33.80 27.91
C CYS A 329 -23.69 -34.00 29.44
N SER A 330 -24.37 -33.04 30.09
CA SER A 330 -24.93 -32.98 31.46
C SER A 330 -24.00 -33.08 32.67
N ASP A 331 -23.93 -31.98 33.43
CA ASP A 331 -24.47 -31.83 34.81
C ASP A 331 -23.86 -30.54 35.42
N SER A 332 -24.60 -29.45 35.64
CA SER A 332 -25.55 -29.18 36.74
C SER A 332 -25.18 -29.72 38.12
N ASP A 333 -25.08 -28.78 39.05
CA ASP A 333 -25.34 -28.89 40.49
C ASP A 333 -24.26 -29.44 41.45
N LYS A 334 -23.80 -28.49 42.30
CA LYS A 334 -23.72 -28.52 43.78
C LYS A 334 -22.44 -28.93 44.52
N SER A 335 -22.21 -28.09 45.55
CA SER A 335 -21.45 -28.23 46.81
C SER A 335 -19.94 -28.43 46.70
N GLU A 336 -19.10 -27.67 47.39
CA GLU A 336 -19.22 -26.97 48.70
C GLU A 336 -18.80 -25.50 48.69
#